data_AF-A0A846H1H1-F1
#
_entry.id   AF-A0A846H1H1-F1
#
_cell.length_a   1.000
_cell.length_b   1.000
_cell.length_c   1.000
_cell.angle_alpha   90.00
_cell.angle_beta   90.00
_cell.angle_gamma   90.00
#
_symmetry.space_group_name_H-M   'P 1'
#
loop_
_entity.id
_entity.type
_entity.pdbx_description
1 polymer ?
#
loop_
_entity_poly.entity_id
_entity_poly.type
_entity_poly.pdbx_seq_one_letter_code
_entity_poly.pdbx_strand_id
1 'polypeptide(L)'
;MDFRTFSKNLPYPEDAFGIYLTYPLWNHQGDSRNGNTYHYNGIPKITDIGNTLSHISAMITDTFNVNFLKVCRINEFLSGTFIVPHVDYLDGCQSSEKFFRRIHIPLKTQKESWNYYEAEVYHMQFGEIWLHDSYCCHSAGNFSSESRFHLILDVDPTIPLDDLFKDKAVFNSSHKLDPISREPFTNSDLNNILDLAKIINHLNFKEIVSLLSKIHFYKKVSSALTYDWLEKIAKNTKNRQLI
;
A
#
# COMPACT_ATOMS: atom_id res chain seq x y z
N MET A 1 -10.42 16.25 -12.18
CA MET A 1 -11.37 15.65 -11.21
C MET A 1 -10.95 16.08 -9.82
N ASP A 2 -11.83 16.71 -9.06
CA ASP A 2 -11.51 17.23 -7.74
C ASP A 2 -12.01 16.26 -6.65
N PHE A 3 -11.12 15.43 -6.11
CA PHE A 3 -11.44 14.46 -5.05
C PHE A 3 -11.66 15.12 -3.68
N ARG A 4 -11.46 16.44 -3.55
CA ARG A 4 -11.61 17.17 -2.27
C ARG A 4 -13.06 17.26 -1.81
N THR A 5 -14.03 17.00 -2.69
CA THR A 5 -15.48 17.10 -2.41
C THR A 5 -16.07 15.83 -1.79
N PHE A 6 -15.35 14.70 -1.81
CA PHE A 6 -15.85 13.44 -1.27
C PHE A 6 -15.53 13.28 0.23
N SER A 7 -16.36 12.49 0.93
CA SER A 7 -16.06 12.12 2.33
C SER A 7 -14.76 11.32 2.37
N LYS A 8 -13.80 11.80 3.16
CA LYS A 8 -12.48 11.20 3.29
C LYS A 8 -12.51 10.16 4.40
N ASN A 9 -12.06 8.95 4.09
CA ASN A 9 -11.81 7.94 5.10
C ASN A 9 -10.30 7.83 5.34
N LEU A 10 -9.92 7.73 6.62
CA LEU A 10 -8.59 7.40 7.09
C LEU A 10 -8.61 5.98 7.68
N PRO A 11 -8.74 4.92 6.87
CA PRO A 11 -8.61 3.57 7.38
C PRO A 11 -7.12 3.34 7.68
N TYR A 12 -6.85 2.71 8.82
CA TYR A 12 -5.49 2.32 9.26
C TYR A 12 -4.49 3.48 9.42
N PRO A 13 -4.82 4.55 10.19
CA PRO A 13 -3.90 5.67 10.45
C PRO A 13 -2.62 5.25 11.18
N GLU A 14 -2.58 4.07 11.78
CA GLU A 14 -1.42 3.50 12.49
C GLU A 14 -0.24 3.20 11.57
N ASP A 15 -0.48 2.86 10.30
CA ASP A 15 0.56 2.39 9.39
C ASP A 15 1.06 3.48 8.43
N ALA A 16 0.34 4.60 8.34
CA ALA A 16 0.66 5.69 7.42
C ALA A 16 1.33 6.87 8.12
N PHE A 17 2.42 7.36 7.54
CA PHE A 17 2.99 8.67 7.83
C PHE A 17 2.62 9.62 6.68
N GLY A 18 2.11 10.81 7.01
CA GLY A 18 1.60 11.77 6.03
C GLY A 18 0.08 11.71 5.90
N ILE A 19 -0.45 12.03 4.72
CA ILE A 19 -1.90 12.04 4.47
C ILE A 19 -2.23 10.98 3.42
N TYR A 20 -2.75 9.86 3.91
CA TYR A 20 -3.26 8.75 3.13
C TYR A 20 -4.79 8.77 3.15
N LEU A 21 -5.43 8.92 1.99
CA LEU A 21 -6.88 8.97 1.88
C LEU A 21 -7.38 7.77 1.11
N THR A 22 -8.55 7.24 1.49
CA THR A 22 -9.26 6.26 0.68
C THR A 22 -10.65 6.76 0.27
N TYR A 23 -11.06 6.35 -0.93
CA TYR A 23 -12.35 6.63 -1.54
C TYR A 23 -13.00 5.30 -1.95
N PRO A 24 -13.86 4.72 -1.11
CA PRO A 24 -14.55 3.46 -1.40
C PRO A 24 -15.49 3.65 -2.57
N LEU A 25 -15.26 2.90 -3.65
CA LEU A 25 -16.10 2.95 -4.84
C LEU A 25 -17.13 1.82 -4.80
N TRP A 26 -16.70 0.62 -4.42
CA TRP A 26 -17.53 -0.58 -4.42
C TRP A 26 -17.22 -1.37 -3.15
N ASN A 27 -18.22 -1.69 -2.34
CA ASN A 27 -18.07 -2.48 -1.12
C ASN A 27 -19.36 -3.25 -0.79
N HIS A 28 -19.35 -4.10 0.23
CA HIS A 28 -20.51 -4.94 0.58
C HIS A 28 -21.82 -4.15 0.79
N GLN A 29 -21.73 -2.96 1.39
CA GLN A 29 -22.89 -2.19 1.83
C GLN A 29 -23.35 -1.14 0.81
N GLY A 30 -22.48 -0.74 -0.13
CA GLY A 30 -22.72 0.41 -1.01
C GLY A 30 -22.57 1.75 -0.29
N ASP A 31 -21.81 1.81 0.82
CA ASP A 31 -21.62 3.03 1.61
C ASP A 31 -20.18 3.57 1.44
N SER A 32 -20.02 4.75 0.84
CA SER A 32 -18.71 5.39 0.63
C SER A 32 -18.01 5.82 1.92
N ARG A 33 -18.72 5.90 3.04
CA ARG A 33 -18.13 6.20 4.35
C ARG A 33 -17.51 4.96 4.98
N ASN A 34 -17.75 3.78 4.41
CA ASN A 34 -17.17 2.54 4.89
C ASN A 34 -15.94 2.14 4.06
N GLY A 35 -14.75 2.45 4.60
CA GLY A 35 -13.46 2.05 4.04
C GLY A 35 -12.95 0.68 4.50
N ASN A 36 -13.70 -0.03 5.35
CA ASN A 36 -13.21 -1.28 5.93
C ASN A 36 -13.30 -2.44 4.95
N THR A 37 -12.32 -3.34 5.02
CA THR A 37 -12.29 -4.58 4.24
C THR A 37 -12.48 -5.78 5.15
N TYR A 38 -13.44 -6.65 4.82
CA TYR A 38 -13.73 -7.88 5.56
C TYR A 38 -14.30 -8.95 4.62
N HIS A 39 -14.27 -10.22 5.00
CA HIS A 39 -14.88 -11.30 4.23
C HIS A 39 -16.41 -11.19 4.22
N TYR A 40 -17.01 -11.38 3.05
CA TYR A 40 -18.45 -11.49 2.89
C TYR A 40 -18.83 -12.29 1.63
N ASN A 41 -20.04 -12.83 1.66
CA ASN A 41 -20.62 -13.57 0.54
C ASN A 41 -21.33 -12.63 -0.44
N GLY A 42 -21.23 -12.95 -1.73
CA GLY A 42 -21.83 -12.16 -2.81
C GLY A 42 -20.85 -11.18 -3.47
N ILE A 43 -21.43 -10.24 -4.23
CA ILE A 43 -20.74 -9.21 -5.00
C ILE A 43 -20.87 -7.83 -4.32
N PRO A 44 -19.91 -6.92 -4.52
CA PRO A 44 -19.96 -5.58 -3.98
C PRO A 44 -21.08 -4.75 -4.63
N LYS A 45 -21.60 -3.81 -3.87
CA LYS A 45 -22.50 -2.74 -4.32
C LYS A 45 -21.69 -1.48 -4.58
N ILE A 46 -22.08 -0.75 -5.63
CA ILE A 46 -21.48 0.53 -5.98
C ILE A 46 -21.92 1.59 -4.95
N THR A 47 -20.98 2.38 -4.46
CA THR A 47 -21.23 3.51 -3.55
C THR A 47 -21.70 4.74 -4.32
N ASP A 48 -22.15 5.79 -3.63
CA ASP A 48 -22.44 7.09 -4.24
C ASP A 48 -21.20 7.72 -4.95
N ILE A 49 -20.00 7.57 -4.38
CA ILE A 49 -18.74 7.95 -5.05
C ILE A 49 -18.54 7.09 -6.31
N GLY A 50 -18.72 5.77 -6.24
CA GLY A 50 -18.60 4.88 -7.38
C GLY A 50 -19.55 5.22 -8.53
N ASN A 51 -20.78 5.65 -8.20
CA ASN A 51 -21.76 6.14 -9.17
C ASN A 51 -21.35 7.49 -9.78
N THR A 52 -20.79 8.40 -8.97
CA THR A 52 -20.28 9.70 -9.43
C THR A 52 -19.09 9.53 -10.38
N LEU A 53 -18.23 8.54 -10.12
CA LEU A 53 -17.07 8.19 -10.92
C LEU A 53 -17.40 7.14 -11.98
N SER A 54 -18.49 7.35 -12.73
CA SER A 54 -19.03 6.38 -13.68
C SER A 54 -18.03 5.87 -14.72
N HIS A 55 -17.12 6.71 -15.20
CA HIS A 55 -16.03 6.31 -16.11
C HIS A 55 -15.03 5.31 -15.49
N ILE A 56 -14.68 5.45 -14.20
CA ILE A 56 -13.85 4.45 -13.49
C ILE A 56 -14.64 3.16 -13.32
N SER A 57 -15.91 3.26 -12.92
CA SER A 57 -16.79 2.10 -12.79
C SER A 57 -16.95 1.35 -14.12
N ALA A 58 -17.10 2.08 -15.24
CA ALA A 58 -17.14 1.50 -16.59
C ALA A 58 -15.82 0.80 -16.94
N MET A 59 -14.68 1.44 -16.72
CA MET A 59 -13.36 0.83 -16.93
C MET A 59 -13.19 -0.48 -16.15
N ILE A 60 -13.61 -0.51 -14.88
CA ILE A 60 -13.59 -1.72 -14.05
C ILE A 60 -14.48 -2.79 -14.68
N THR A 61 -15.73 -2.45 -15.01
CA THR A 61 -16.66 -3.42 -15.59
C THR A 61 -16.21 -3.90 -16.95
N ASP A 62 -15.56 -3.09 -17.76
CA ASP A 62 -15.17 -3.45 -19.12
C ASP A 62 -13.89 -4.32 -19.13
N THR A 63 -13.04 -4.16 -18.11
CA THR A 63 -11.77 -4.88 -18.00
C THR A 63 -11.90 -6.18 -17.20
N PHE A 64 -12.61 -6.15 -16.07
CA PHE A 64 -12.61 -7.23 -15.08
C PHE A 64 -13.94 -7.99 -15.00
N ASN A 65 -13.84 -9.27 -14.68
CA ASN A 65 -14.99 -10.07 -14.25
C ASN A 65 -15.36 -9.70 -12.81
N VAL A 66 -16.28 -8.75 -12.68
CA VAL A 66 -16.69 -8.18 -11.38
C VAL A 66 -17.40 -9.17 -10.45
N ASN A 67 -17.77 -10.37 -10.92
CA ASN A 67 -18.33 -11.42 -10.06
C ASN A 67 -17.34 -11.90 -8.98
N PHE A 68 -16.04 -11.69 -9.21
CA PHE A 68 -14.97 -12.05 -8.27
C PHE A 68 -14.46 -10.87 -7.46
N LEU A 69 -14.93 -9.65 -7.75
CA LEU A 69 -14.56 -8.46 -7.02
C LEU A 69 -15.20 -8.49 -5.62
N LYS A 70 -14.47 -8.01 -4.62
CA LYS A 70 -14.93 -7.90 -3.24
C LYS A 70 -14.91 -6.47 -2.74
N VAL A 71 -13.86 -5.72 -3.06
CA VAL A 71 -13.79 -4.29 -2.73
C VAL A 71 -13.10 -3.56 -3.86
N CYS A 72 -13.56 -2.36 -4.19
CA CYS A 72 -12.86 -1.43 -5.06
C CYS A 72 -12.78 -0.06 -4.39
N ARG A 73 -11.59 0.53 -4.37
CA ARG A 73 -11.34 1.85 -3.78
C ARG A 73 -10.25 2.59 -4.52
N ILE A 74 -10.28 3.92 -4.45
CA ILE A 74 -9.13 4.74 -4.83
C ILE A 74 -8.36 5.11 -3.57
N ASN A 75 -7.05 4.91 -3.61
CA ASN A 75 -6.13 5.33 -2.58
C ASN A 75 -5.33 6.53 -3.07
N GLU A 76 -5.30 7.60 -2.27
CA GLU A 76 -4.51 8.80 -2.51
C GLU A 76 -3.37 8.90 -1.50
N PHE A 77 -2.16 9.10 -2.00
CA PHE A 77 -1.01 9.52 -1.22
C PHE A 77 -0.69 10.96 -1.58
N LEU A 78 -0.81 11.86 -0.61
CA LEU A 78 -0.30 13.23 -0.77
C LEU A 78 1.23 13.25 -0.68
N SER A 79 1.83 14.38 -1.08
CA SER A 79 3.28 14.57 -1.04
C SER A 79 3.86 14.25 0.35
N GLY A 80 4.93 13.45 0.37
CA GLY A 80 5.61 13.00 1.58
C GLY A 80 4.92 11.85 2.32
N THR A 81 3.81 11.34 1.80
CA THR A 81 3.06 10.24 2.43
C THR A 81 3.71 8.90 2.12
N PHE A 82 3.80 8.02 3.11
CA PHE A 82 4.21 6.64 2.93
C PHE A 82 3.58 5.73 3.98
N ILE A 83 3.50 4.44 3.67
CA ILE A 83 3.06 3.40 4.61
C ILE A 83 4.30 2.66 5.10
N VAL A 84 4.41 2.42 6.40
CA VAL A 84 5.52 1.66 6.99
C VAL A 84 5.62 0.26 6.38
N PRO A 85 6.79 -0.41 6.45
CA PRO A 85 6.91 -1.80 6.03
C PRO A 85 5.95 -2.70 6.80
N HIS A 86 4.97 -3.31 6.15
CA HIS A 86 3.94 -4.11 6.82
C HIS A 86 3.55 -5.32 5.99
N VAL A 87 2.75 -6.20 6.59
CA VAL A 87 2.09 -7.33 5.94
C VAL A 87 0.60 -7.12 6.16
N ASP A 88 -0.18 -7.10 5.08
CA ASP A 88 -1.64 -6.99 5.21
C ASP A 88 -2.23 -8.31 5.76
N TYR A 89 -3.48 -8.24 6.21
CA TYR A 89 -4.33 -9.41 6.50
C TYR A 89 -3.86 -10.32 7.65
N LEU A 90 -2.87 -9.94 8.45
CA LEU A 90 -2.43 -10.73 9.62
C LEU A 90 -3.58 -11.04 10.59
N ASP A 91 -4.49 -10.08 10.80
CA ASP A 91 -5.67 -10.25 11.67
C ASP A 91 -6.67 -11.30 11.13
N GLY A 92 -6.63 -11.60 9.83
CA GLY A 92 -7.42 -12.63 9.17
C GLY A 92 -6.72 -13.99 9.06
N CYS A 93 -5.39 -14.04 9.27
CA CYS A 93 -4.54 -15.23 9.09
C CYS A 93 -4.67 -16.29 10.21
N GLN A 94 -5.74 -16.26 11.02
CA GLN A 94 -6.04 -17.39 11.92
C GLN A 94 -6.47 -18.64 11.15
N SER A 95 -6.84 -18.51 9.87
CA SER A 95 -6.97 -19.62 8.93
C SER A 95 -5.82 -19.63 7.92
N SER A 96 -5.48 -20.80 7.39
CA SER A 96 -4.53 -20.98 6.29
C SER A 96 -5.03 -20.42 4.95
N GLU A 97 -6.14 -19.68 4.94
CA GLU A 97 -6.80 -19.19 3.73
C GLU A 97 -6.41 -17.75 3.46
N LYS A 98 -6.04 -17.45 2.21
CA LYS A 98 -5.80 -16.07 1.78
C LYS A 98 -7.12 -15.30 1.84
N PHE A 99 -7.10 -14.15 2.53
CA PHE A 99 -8.16 -13.15 2.61
C PHE A 99 -8.59 -12.57 1.25
N PHE A 100 -7.68 -11.90 0.53
CA PHE A 100 -7.92 -11.33 -0.80
C PHE A 100 -6.68 -11.44 -1.67
N ARG A 101 -6.90 -11.40 -2.99
CA ARG A 101 -5.85 -11.04 -3.94
C ARG A 101 -6.02 -9.57 -4.31
N ARG A 102 -4.94 -8.79 -4.18
CA ARG A 102 -4.98 -7.34 -4.40
C ARG A 102 -4.38 -6.96 -5.76
N ILE A 103 -5.07 -6.08 -6.47
CA ILE A 103 -4.64 -5.50 -7.74
C ILE A 103 -4.53 -3.99 -7.59
N HIS A 104 -3.46 -3.41 -8.12
CA HIS A 104 -3.23 -1.97 -8.18
C HIS A 104 -3.24 -1.50 -9.63
N ILE A 105 -3.92 -0.39 -9.90
CA ILE A 105 -3.90 0.31 -11.19
C ILE A 105 -3.58 1.78 -10.93
N PRO A 106 -2.39 2.28 -11.28
CA PRO A 106 -2.05 3.69 -11.08
C PRO A 106 -2.89 4.59 -11.99
N LEU A 107 -3.68 5.49 -11.38
CA LEU A 107 -4.51 6.48 -12.07
C LEU A 107 -3.81 7.84 -12.22
N LYS A 108 -2.90 8.16 -11.29
CA LYS A 108 -1.99 9.30 -11.36
C LYS A 108 -0.77 8.98 -10.49
N THR A 109 0.43 9.09 -11.03
CA THR A 109 1.66 8.66 -10.37
C THR A 109 2.84 9.45 -10.95
N GLN A 110 3.93 9.56 -10.20
CA GLN A 110 5.16 10.26 -10.62
C GLN A 110 6.37 9.36 -10.36
N LYS A 111 7.51 9.64 -10.98
CA LYS A 111 8.72 8.80 -10.83
C LYS A 111 9.18 8.64 -9.39
N GLU A 112 8.84 9.58 -8.51
CA GLU A 112 9.11 9.58 -7.06
C GLU A 112 8.00 8.92 -6.24
N SER A 113 7.01 8.31 -6.89
CA SER A 113 6.02 7.41 -6.28
C SER A 113 6.53 5.98 -6.35
N TRP A 114 6.93 5.46 -5.20
CA TRP A 114 7.65 4.19 -5.09
C TRP A 114 6.83 3.13 -4.35
N ASN A 115 7.07 1.88 -4.71
CA ASN A 115 6.62 0.70 -4.00
C ASN A 115 7.84 -0.16 -3.69
N TYR A 116 7.78 -0.92 -2.60
CA TYR A 116 8.82 -1.85 -2.20
C TYR A 116 8.22 -3.25 -2.04
N TYR A 117 8.91 -4.25 -2.60
CA TYR A 117 8.59 -5.67 -2.48
C TYR A 117 9.87 -6.51 -2.65
N GLU A 118 10.05 -7.54 -1.82
CA GLU A 118 11.18 -8.50 -1.91
C GLU A 118 12.57 -7.88 -2.16
N ALA A 119 12.91 -6.86 -1.36
CA ALA A 119 14.16 -6.13 -1.47
C ALA A 119 14.34 -5.30 -2.74
N GLU A 120 13.31 -5.12 -3.56
CA GLU A 120 13.32 -4.22 -4.71
C GLU A 120 12.42 -3.01 -4.48
N VAL A 121 12.79 -1.88 -5.09
CA VAL A 121 11.98 -0.66 -5.12
C VAL A 121 11.64 -0.38 -6.57
N TYR A 122 10.39 -0.06 -6.86
CA TYR A 122 9.94 0.13 -8.23
C TYR A 122 8.84 1.17 -8.33
N HIS A 123 8.62 1.68 -9.54
CA HIS A 123 7.58 2.62 -9.87
C HIS A 123 6.51 1.93 -10.73
N MET A 124 5.25 2.02 -10.31
CA MET A 124 4.12 1.56 -11.12
C MET A 124 3.67 2.71 -12.03
N GLN A 125 3.65 2.50 -13.35
CA GLN A 125 3.30 3.51 -14.35
C GLN A 125 1.78 3.63 -14.55
N PHE A 126 1.35 4.78 -15.07
CA PHE A 126 -0.06 5.04 -15.37
C PHE A 126 -0.68 3.95 -16.26
N GLY A 127 -1.82 3.40 -15.82
CA GLY A 127 -2.59 2.42 -16.57
C GLY A 127 -2.11 0.97 -16.49
N GLU A 128 -0.94 0.71 -15.90
CA GLU A 128 -0.47 -0.66 -15.67
C GLU A 128 -1.35 -1.39 -14.64
N ILE A 129 -1.49 -2.71 -14.78
CA ILE A 129 -2.25 -3.56 -13.85
C ILE A 129 -1.27 -4.43 -13.08
N TRP A 130 -1.17 -4.19 -11.78
CA TRP A 130 -0.19 -4.82 -10.90
C TRP A 130 -0.85 -5.80 -9.95
N LEU A 131 -0.39 -7.05 -9.94
CA LEU A 131 -0.68 -7.97 -8.87
C LEU A 131 0.19 -7.60 -7.65
N HIS A 132 -0.44 -7.35 -6.52
CA HIS A 132 0.23 -7.00 -5.27
C HIS A 132 0.10 -8.15 -4.27
N ASP A 133 1.21 -8.76 -3.89
CA ASP A 133 1.21 -9.80 -2.86
C ASP A 133 1.24 -9.16 -1.46
N SER A 134 0.04 -8.88 -0.98
CA SER A 134 -0.26 -8.35 0.35
C SER A 134 0.19 -9.25 1.52
N TYR A 135 0.55 -10.52 1.27
CA TYR A 135 1.00 -11.46 2.32
C TYR A 135 2.51 -11.40 2.58
N CYS A 136 3.25 -10.62 1.79
CA CYS A 136 4.66 -10.37 2.00
C CYS A 136 4.88 -8.97 2.57
N CYS A 137 6.03 -8.77 3.22
CA CYS A 137 6.41 -7.46 3.72
C CYS A 137 6.59 -6.49 2.56
N HIS A 138 5.83 -5.41 2.57
CA HIS A 138 5.83 -4.40 1.52
C HIS A 138 5.66 -3.00 2.10
N SER A 139 5.94 -1.99 1.27
CA SER A 139 5.76 -0.58 1.61
C SER A 139 5.46 0.22 0.34
N ALA A 140 4.89 1.40 0.50
CA ALA A 140 4.60 2.31 -0.59
C ALA A 140 4.82 3.74 -0.12
N GLY A 141 5.26 4.61 -1.02
CA GLY A 141 5.48 6.03 -0.74
C GLY A 141 5.17 6.93 -1.92
N ASN A 142 4.94 8.20 -1.64
CA ASN A 142 4.90 9.27 -2.62
C ASN A 142 5.81 10.41 -2.16
N PHE A 143 6.98 10.51 -2.79
CA PHE A 143 7.98 11.54 -2.50
C PHE A 143 7.97 12.67 -3.53
N SER A 144 6.98 12.68 -4.44
CA SER A 144 6.79 13.77 -5.40
C SER A 144 6.00 14.93 -4.77
N SER A 145 5.94 16.08 -5.45
CA SER A 145 5.10 17.22 -5.06
C SER A 145 3.61 17.04 -5.40
N GLU A 146 3.27 16.02 -6.20
CA GLU A 146 1.92 15.78 -6.72
C GLU A 146 1.25 14.62 -5.98
N SER A 147 -0.08 14.65 -5.84
CA SER A 147 -0.81 13.49 -5.33
C SER A 147 -0.67 12.27 -6.24
N ARG A 148 -0.52 11.10 -5.62
CA ARG A 148 -0.48 9.77 -6.25
C ARG A 148 -1.82 9.07 -6.00
N PHE A 149 -2.49 8.61 -7.05
CA PHE A 149 -3.77 7.91 -6.99
C PHE A 149 -3.64 6.51 -7.58
N HIS A 150 -4.03 5.49 -6.82
CA HIS A 150 -4.12 4.12 -7.27
C HIS A 150 -5.54 3.61 -7.10
N LEU A 151 -6.09 2.99 -8.13
CA LEU A 151 -7.28 2.17 -8.02
C LEU A 151 -6.87 0.80 -7.49
N ILE A 152 -7.50 0.38 -6.40
CA ILE A 152 -7.22 -0.87 -5.71
C ILE A 152 -8.45 -1.77 -5.83
N LEU A 153 -8.24 -2.98 -6.35
CA LEU A 153 -9.27 -4.02 -6.44
C LEU A 153 -8.83 -5.19 -5.55
N ASP A 154 -9.63 -5.49 -4.54
CA ASP A 154 -9.50 -6.72 -3.76
C ASP A 154 -10.48 -7.74 -4.33
N VAL A 155 -9.97 -8.87 -4.81
CA VAL A 155 -10.74 -9.95 -5.44
C VAL A 155 -10.60 -11.26 -4.67
N ASP A 156 -11.47 -12.21 -4.98
CA ASP A 156 -11.38 -13.57 -4.46
C ASP A 156 -10.03 -14.22 -4.83
N PRO A 157 -9.21 -14.67 -3.85
CA PRO A 157 -7.87 -15.17 -4.12
C PRO A 157 -7.84 -16.58 -4.71
N THR A 158 -8.96 -17.30 -4.71
CA THR A 158 -9.07 -18.67 -5.24
C THR A 158 -9.19 -18.72 -6.77
N ILE A 159 -9.49 -17.58 -7.39
CA ILE A 159 -9.77 -17.50 -8.83
C ILE A 159 -8.45 -17.47 -9.63
N PRO A 160 -8.33 -18.18 -10.76
CA PRO A 160 -7.20 -18.03 -11.69
C PRO A 160 -7.02 -16.58 -12.16
N LEU A 161 -5.77 -16.16 -12.40
CA LEU A 161 -5.48 -14.75 -12.72
C LEU A 161 -6.12 -14.29 -14.03
N ASP A 162 -6.11 -15.13 -15.06
CA ASP A 162 -6.68 -14.86 -16.38
C ASP A 162 -8.22 -14.78 -16.33
N ASP A 163 -8.86 -15.53 -15.43
CA ASP A 163 -10.31 -15.48 -15.19
C ASP A 163 -10.80 -14.17 -14.54
N LEU A 164 -9.88 -13.36 -14.01
CA LEU A 164 -10.20 -12.03 -13.49
C LEU A 164 -10.52 -11.04 -14.62
N PHE A 165 -10.08 -11.30 -15.85
CA PHE A 165 -10.28 -10.42 -17.00
C PHE A 165 -11.49 -10.87 -17.82
N LYS A 166 -12.25 -9.91 -18.36
CA LYS A 166 -13.33 -10.23 -19.32
C LYS A 166 -12.77 -10.78 -20.63
N ASP A 167 -11.69 -10.17 -21.11
CA ASP A 167 -10.93 -10.63 -22.25
C ASP A 167 -9.58 -11.16 -21.79
N LYS A 168 -9.40 -12.48 -21.86
CA LYS A 168 -8.16 -13.15 -21.49
C LYS A 168 -6.97 -12.76 -22.37
N ALA A 169 -7.21 -12.28 -23.59
CA ALA A 169 -6.15 -11.83 -24.48
C ALA A 169 -5.44 -10.55 -23.99
N VAL A 170 -6.09 -9.79 -23.11
CA VAL A 170 -5.50 -8.59 -22.47
C VAL A 170 -4.46 -8.98 -21.41
N PHE A 171 -4.55 -10.20 -20.87
CA PHE A 171 -3.59 -10.65 -19.87
C PHE A 171 -2.23 -10.93 -20.52
N ASN A 172 -1.26 -10.07 -20.21
CA ASN A 172 0.14 -10.27 -20.58
C ASN A 172 1.06 -10.10 -19.37
N SER A 173 1.66 -11.19 -18.91
CA SER A 173 2.60 -11.22 -17.79
C SER A 173 4.06 -11.05 -18.19
N SER A 174 4.36 -10.70 -19.45
CA SER A 174 5.74 -10.56 -19.93
C SER A 174 6.45 -9.29 -19.46
N HIS A 175 5.75 -8.40 -18.75
CA HIS A 175 6.35 -7.17 -18.24
C HIS A 175 7.37 -7.47 -17.15
N LYS A 176 8.60 -6.99 -17.37
CA LYS A 176 9.67 -7.09 -16.37
C LYS A 176 9.61 -5.88 -15.45
N LEU A 177 9.86 -6.12 -14.18
CA LEU A 177 10.11 -5.07 -13.20
C LEU A 177 11.35 -4.26 -13.62
N ASP A 178 11.23 -2.94 -13.57
CA ASP A 178 12.36 -2.02 -13.69
C ASP A 178 12.68 -1.47 -12.29
N PRO A 179 13.63 -2.07 -11.55
CA PRO A 179 13.93 -1.66 -10.20
C PRO A 179 14.68 -0.32 -10.19
N ILE A 180 14.27 0.54 -9.27
CA ILE A 180 14.94 1.80 -8.99
C ILE A 180 16.29 1.53 -8.33
N SER A 181 17.34 2.09 -8.92
CA SER A 181 18.69 2.03 -8.36
C SER A 181 18.74 2.72 -6.99
N ARG A 182 19.42 2.07 -6.04
CA ARG A 182 19.58 2.54 -4.66
C ARG A 182 21.04 2.48 -4.24
N GLU A 183 21.42 3.38 -3.34
CA GLU A 183 22.77 3.43 -2.81
C GLU A 183 23.08 2.17 -1.98
N PRO A 184 24.33 1.68 -1.96
CA PRO A 184 24.73 0.61 -1.04
C PRO A 184 24.48 1.00 0.42
N PHE A 185 24.05 0.03 1.23
CA PHE A 185 23.96 0.17 2.69
C PHE A 185 25.29 -0.24 3.34
N THR A 186 25.84 0.60 4.22
CA THR A 186 27.18 0.43 4.80
C THR A 186 27.15 0.29 6.32
N ASN A 187 28.27 -0.14 6.91
CA ASN A 187 28.44 -0.14 8.37
C ASN A 187 28.37 1.27 8.97
N SER A 188 28.77 2.30 8.21
CA SER A 188 28.62 3.69 8.66
C SER A 188 27.16 4.09 8.77
N ASP A 189 26.32 3.68 7.82
CA ASP A 189 24.86 3.92 7.87
C ASP A 189 24.25 3.25 9.10
N LEU A 190 24.62 1.99 9.38
CA LEU A 190 24.15 1.27 10.56
C LEU A 190 24.55 1.97 11.87
N ASN A 191 25.82 2.41 11.99
CA ASN A 191 26.27 3.13 13.17
C ASN A 191 25.48 4.44 13.38
N ASN A 192 25.25 5.20 12.30
CA ASN A 192 24.46 6.43 12.35
C ASN A 192 23.01 6.17 12.78
N ILE A 193 22.41 5.08 12.31
CA ILE A 193 21.07 4.64 12.72
C ILE A 193 21.05 4.31 14.22
N LEU A 194 22.01 3.52 14.71
CA LEU A 194 22.05 3.10 16.12
C LEU A 194 22.32 4.27 17.07
N ASP A 195 22.98 5.32 16.60
CA ASP A 195 23.21 6.56 17.34
C ASP A 195 21.91 7.31 17.69
N LEU A 196 20.79 7.01 17.03
CA LEU A 196 19.47 7.52 17.41
C LEU A 196 19.07 7.12 18.83
N ALA A 197 19.68 6.09 19.41
CA ALA A 197 19.50 5.71 20.82
C ALA A 197 19.86 6.84 21.80
N LYS A 198 20.71 7.79 21.39
CA LYS A 198 21.11 8.95 22.20
C LYS A 198 19.98 9.98 22.35
N ILE A 199 19.00 9.97 21.45
CA ILE A 199 17.97 11.02 21.36
C ILE A 199 16.52 10.50 21.38
N ILE A 200 16.30 9.21 21.12
CA ILE A 200 14.96 8.62 21.13
C ILE A 200 14.31 8.74 22.52
N ASN A 201 13.04 9.13 22.52
CA ASN A 201 12.18 9.18 23.69
C ASN A 201 10.70 9.13 23.23
N HIS A 202 9.76 9.11 24.18
CA HIS A 202 8.34 9.00 23.88
C HIS A 202 7.77 10.16 23.05
N LEU A 203 8.42 11.33 23.06
CA LEU A 203 7.98 12.51 22.30
C LEU A 203 8.40 12.48 20.83
N ASN A 204 9.44 11.71 20.47
CA ASN A 204 9.97 11.65 19.10
C ASN A 204 10.01 10.23 18.52
N PHE A 205 9.39 9.25 19.21
CA PHE A 205 9.39 7.85 18.81
C PHE A 205 8.81 7.67 17.40
N LYS A 206 7.68 8.32 17.11
CA LYS A 206 7.01 8.23 15.81
C LYS A 206 7.87 8.80 14.70
N GLU A 207 8.57 9.90 14.93
CA GLU A 207 9.49 10.52 13.97
C GLU A 207 10.68 9.60 13.67
N ILE A 208 11.19 8.90 14.68
CA ILE A 208 12.26 7.91 14.47
C ILE A 208 11.75 6.71 13.69
N VAL A 209 10.57 6.17 14.01
CA VAL A 209 9.95 5.10 13.20
C VAL A 209 9.76 5.57 11.75
N SER A 210 9.28 6.80 11.56
CA SER A 210 9.10 7.40 10.24
C SER A 210 10.40 7.47 9.45
N LEU A 211 11.48 7.91 10.10
CA LEU A 211 12.81 8.01 9.49
C LEU A 211 13.31 6.64 9.06
N LEU A 212 13.31 5.66 9.97
CA LEU A 212 13.80 4.30 9.73
C LEU A 212 13.00 3.60 8.62
N SER A 213 11.69 3.85 8.56
CA SER A 213 10.78 3.25 7.58
C SER A 213 11.03 3.74 6.15
N LYS A 214 11.77 4.84 5.95
CA LYS A 214 12.10 5.35 4.60
C LYS A 214 13.43 4.86 4.05
N ILE A 215 14.31 4.29 4.89
CA ILE A 215 15.69 3.98 4.51
C ILE A 215 15.76 3.01 3.32
N HIS A 216 14.91 1.99 3.33
CA HIS A 216 14.86 0.98 2.27
C HIS A 216 14.49 1.54 0.89
N PHE A 217 13.88 2.74 0.81
CA PHE A 217 13.55 3.36 -0.47
C PHE A 217 14.79 3.88 -1.22
N TYR A 218 15.83 4.32 -0.50
CA TYR A 218 17.02 4.93 -1.11
C TYR A 218 18.32 4.18 -0.82
N LYS A 219 18.35 3.30 0.19
CA LYS A 219 19.44 2.36 0.46
C LYS A 219 19.07 0.94 0.05
N LYS A 220 20.05 0.18 -0.46
CA LYS A 220 19.91 -1.24 -0.82
C LYS A 220 19.92 -2.10 0.44
N VAL A 221 18.76 -2.17 1.09
CA VAL A 221 18.55 -2.88 2.36
C VAL A 221 17.10 -3.37 2.44
N SER A 222 16.86 -4.40 3.25
CA SER A 222 15.52 -4.92 3.49
C SER A 222 14.69 -3.92 4.30
N SER A 223 13.43 -3.72 3.92
CA SER A 223 12.47 -2.91 4.68
C SER A 223 12.19 -3.46 6.08
N ALA A 224 12.28 -4.79 6.28
CA ALA A 224 12.06 -5.42 7.58
C ALA A 224 13.08 -4.99 8.64
N LEU A 225 14.28 -4.56 8.22
CA LEU A 225 15.32 -4.09 9.13
C LEU A 225 14.94 -2.81 9.88
N THR A 226 13.92 -2.08 9.43
CA THR A 226 13.33 -0.96 10.18
C THR A 226 13.02 -1.35 11.62
N TYR A 227 12.43 -2.54 11.84
CA TYR A 227 12.05 -3.01 13.17
C TYR A 227 13.24 -3.53 13.98
N ASP A 228 14.18 -4.23 13.34
CA ASP A 228 15.42 -4.68 14.00
C ASP A 228 16.26 -3.50 14.49
N TRP A 229 16.33 -2.42 13.71
CA TRP A 229 17.00 -1.19 14.11
C TRP A 229 16.27 -0.51 15.25
N LEU A 230 14.95 -0.37 15.16
CA LEU A 230 14.13 0.24 16.21
C LEU A 230 14.29 -0.51 17.54
N GLU A 231 14.25 -1.84 17.52
CA GLU A 231 14.42 -2.67 18.71
C GLU A 231 15.82 -2.47 19.32
N LYS A 232 16.88 -2.46 18.50
CA LYS A 232 18.27 -2.21 18.96
C LYS A 232 18.42 -0.80 19.55
N ILE A 233 17.85 0.21 18.90
CA ILE A 233 17.83 1.59 19.38
C ILE A 233 17.14 1.68 20.75
N ALA A 234 15.95 1.08 20.88
CA ALA A 234 15.19 1.04 22.12
C ALA A 234 15.97 0.33 23.24
N LYS A 235 16.53 -0.86 22.98
CA LYS A 235 17.35 -1.62 23.94
C LYS A 235 18.55 -0.82 24.44
N ASN A 236 19.21 -0.06 23.56
CA ASN A 236 20.36 0.78 23.92
C ASN A 236 20.00 1.92 24.87
N THR A 237 18.73 2.36 24.90
CA THR A 237 18.28 3.39 25.86
C THR A 237 18.09 2.86 27.29
N LYS A 238 17.95 1.54 27.45
CA LYS A 238 17.52 0.88 28.70
C LYS A 238 16.15 1.35 29.24
N ASN A 239 15.35 2.04 28.43
CA ASN A 239 14.01 2.49 28.79
C ASN A 239 12.98 1.40 28.47
N ARG A 240 12.41 0.78 29.52
CA ARG A 240 11.41 -0.30 29.41
C ARG A 240 10.12 0.06 28.69
N GLN A 241 9.78 1.34 28.57
CA GLN A 241 8.59 1.75 27.83
C GLN A 241 8.85 1.77 26.31
N LEU A 242 10.11 1.98 25.90
CA LEU A 242 10.50 1.99 24.50
C LEU A 242 10.85 0.59 23.98
N ILE A 243 11.36 -0.28 24.86
CA ILE A 243 11.66 -1.70 24.59
C ILE A 243 10.36 -2.49 24.55
#